data_AF-A0A7W1GLZ3-F1
#
_entry.id   AF-A0A7W1GLZ3-F1
#
_cell.length_a   1.000
_cell.length_b   1.000
_cell.length_c   1.000
_cell.angle_alpha   90.00
_cell.angle_beta   90.00
_cell.angle_gamma   90.00
#
_symmetry.space_group_name_H-M   'P 1'
#
loop_
_entity.id
_entity.type
_entity.pdbx_description
1 polymer ?
#
loop_
_entity_poly.entity_id
_entity_poly.type
_entity_poly.pdbx_seq_one_letter_code
_entity_poly.pdbx_strand_id
1 'polypeptide(L)'
;MQLAFDSADRLVELVEERGVPVAASDAARVLFALRSAPEGLARSLLDDLVSGDARLRWIGSAIGLERPESDPLLEEAEFVVFDLET
;
A
#
# COMPACT_ATOMS: atom_id res chain seq x y z
N MET A 1 11.63 8.35 -12.62
CA MET A 1 11.60 7.38 -11.50
C MET A 1 11.11 8.00 -10.19
N GLN A 2 11.06 9.34 -10.02
CA GLN A 2 10.53 9.98 -8.80
C GLN A 2 9.00 9.93 -8.67
N LEU A 3 8.24 10.02 -9.78
CA LEU A 3 6.77 9.92 -9.76
C LEU A 3 6.25 8.54 -9.31
N ALA A 4 6.98 7.46 -9.60
CA ALA A 4 6.57 6.11 -9.26
C ALA A 4 6.63 5.89 -7.73
N PHE A 5 7.69 6.39 -7.08
CA PHE A 5 7.82 6.35 -5.62
C PHE A 5 6.73 7.18 -4.92
N ASP A 6 6.48 8.42 -5.34
CA ASP A 6 5.40 9.26 -4.79
C ASP A 6 4.01 8.60 -4.94
N SER A 7 3.80 7.84 -6.01
CA SER A 7 2.54 7.11 -6.23
C SER A 7 2.43 5.86 -5.33
N ALA A 8 3.53 5.18 -5.04
CA ALA A 8 3.54 4.04 -4.13
C ALA A 8 3.28 4.49 -2.68
N ASP A 9 3.93 5.57 -2.24
CA ASP A 9 3.72 6.16 -0.90
C ASP A 9 2.25 6.57 -0.69
N ARG A 10 1.65 7.27 -1.65
CA ARG A 10 0.23 7.63 -1.58
C ARG A 10 -0.72 6.44 -1.56
N LEU A 11 -0.34 5.35 -2.24
CA LEU A 11 -1.13 4.12 -2.21
C LEU A 11 -1.04 3.44 -0.84
N VAL A 12 0.14 3.43 -0.22
CA VAL A 12 0.32 2.95 1.16
C VAL A 12 -0.51 3.77 2.13
N GLU A 13 -0.38 5.10 2.09
CA GLU A 13 -1.17 6.02 2.91
C GLU A 13 -2.68 5.78 2.75
N LEU A 14 -3.16 5.63 1.51
CA LEU A 14 -4.58 5.35 1.24
C LEU A 14 -5.05 4.04 1.91
N VAL A 15 -4.24 2.99 1.89
CA VAL A 15 -4.61 1.71 2.52
C VAL A 15 -4.53 1.80 4.04
N GLU A 16 -3.54 2.52 4.58
CA GLU A 16 -3.39 2.80 6.02
C GLU A 16 -4.59 3.58 6.57
N GLU A 17 -4.97 4.69 5.91
CA GLU A 17 -6.11 5.52 6.29
C GLU A 17 -7.43 4.74 6.28
N ARG A 18 -7.57 3.77 5.36
CA ARG A 18 -8.76 2.92 5.27
C ARG A 18 -8.76 1.81 6.31
N GLY A 19 -7.59 1.33 6.74
CA GLY A 19 -7.41 0.22 7.66
C GLY A 19 -7.86 -1.14 7.13
N VAL A 20 -8.30 -1.22 5.86
CA VAL A 20 -8.78 -2.42 5.18
C VAL A 20 -8.28 -2.43 3.73
N PRO A 21 -8.17 -3.61 3.08
CA PRO A 21 -7.77 -3.68 1.69
C PRO A 21 -8.69 -2.86 0.77
N VAL A 22 -8.10 -2.10 -0.15
CA VAL A 22 -8.78 -1.17 -1.04
C VAL A 22 -8.94 -1.79 -2.42
N ALA A 23 -10.14 -1.75 -3.00
CA ALA A 23 -10.39 -2.27 -4.33
C ALA A 23 -9.51 -1.57 -5.39
N ALA A 24 -8.95 -2.31 -6.35
CA ALA A 24 -8.07 -1.75 -7.37
C ALA A 24 -8.70 -0.57 -8.12
N SER A 25 -10.00 -0.67 -8.44
CA SER A 25 -10.73 0.40 -9.11
C SER A 25 -10.78 1.68 -8.29
N ASP A 26 -10.96 1.58 -6.97
CA ASP A 26 -11.07 2.74 -6.08
C ASP A 26 -9.71 3.39 -5.88
N ALA A 27 -8.67 2.57 -5.67
CA ALA A 27 -7.29 3.04 -5.63
C ALA A 27 -6.90 3.77 -6.93
N ALA A 28 -7.18 3.18 -8.10
CA ALA A 28 -6.86 3.81 -9.39
C ALA A 28 -7.61 5.14 -9.60
N ARG A 29 -8.85 5.27 -9.10
CA ARG A 29 -9.60 6.54 -9.16
C ARG A 29 -8.97 7.62 -8.31
N VAL A 30 -8.49 7.28 -7.11
CA VAL A 30 -7.84 8.22 -6.20
C VAL A 30 -6.47 8.63 -6.72
N LEU A 31 -5.62 7.66 -7.10
CA LEU A 31 -4.24 7.90 -7.52
C LEU A 31 -4.11 8.58 -8.89
N PHE A 32 -4.96 8.21 -9.85
CA PHE A 32 -4.87 8.71 -11.23
C PHE A 32 -5.97 9.71 -11.59
N ALA A 33 -6.79 10.14 -10.62
CA ALA A 33 -7.92 11.04 -10.81
C ALA A 33 -8.91 10.58 -11.91
N LEU A 34 -9.04 9.25 -12.11
CA LEU A 34 -9.92 8.68 -13.12
C LEU A 34 -11.38 8.77 -12.65
N ARG A 35 -12.29 9.14 -13.55
CA ARG A 35 -13.74 9.11 -13.25
C ARG A 35 -14.24 7.69 -13.02
N SER A 36 -13.74 6.75 -13.82
CA SER A 36 -13.92 5.31 -13.66
C SER A 36 -12.77 4.60 -14.38
N ALA A 37 -12.41 3.41 -13.89
CA ALA A 37 -11.47 2.52 -14.54
C ALA A 37 -12.08 1.12 -14.56
N PRO A 38 -12.15 0.44 -15.73
CA PRO A 38 -12.45 -0.98 -15.77
C PRO A 38 -11.47 -1.74 -14.88
N GLU A 39 -11.95 -2.76 -14.18
CA GLU A 39 -11.16 -3.48 -13.15
C GLU A 39 -9.84 -4.03 -13.70
N GLY A 40 -9.84 -4.59 -14.91
CA GLY A 40 -8.62 -5.09 -15.57
C GLY A 40 -7.59 -3.99 -15.87
N LEU A 41 -8.05 -2.78 -16.22
CA LEU A 41 -7.16 -1.64 -16.43
C LEU A 41 -6.61 -1.12 -15.10
N ALA A 42 -7.45 -1.02 -14.07
CA ALA A 42 -7.02 -0.63 -12.74
C ALA A 42 -5.97 -1.60 -12.16
N ARG A 43 -6.21 -2.91 -12.32
CA ARG A 43 -5.27 -3.97 -11.96
C ARG A 43 -3.93 -3.79 -12.66
N SER A 44 -3.94 -3.57 -13.98
CA SER A 44 -2.73 -3.38 -14.78
C SER A 44 -1.95 -2.12 -14.43
N LEU A 45 -2.63 -1.00 -14.15
CA LEU A 45 -1.97 0.26 -13.80
C LEU A 45 -1.29 0.21 -12.43
N LEU A 46 -1.84 -0.57 -11.50
CA LEU A 46 -1.36 -0.68 -10.13
C LEU A 46 -0.34 -1.83 -9.96
N ASP A 47 -0.20 -2.72 -10.95
CA ASP A 47 0.63 -3.92 -10.79
C ASP A 47 2.11 -3.60 -10.62
N ASP A 48 2.63 -2.64 -11.40
CA ASP A 48 4.02 -2.19 -11.30
C ASP A 48 4.31 -1.51 -9.94
N LEU A 49 3.32 -0.82 -9.38
CA LEU A 49 3.42 -0.17 -8.08
C LEU A 49 3.44 -1.20 -6.94
N VAL A 50 2.47 -2.12 -6.95
CA VAL A 50 2.35 -3.16 -5.91
C VAL A 50 3.52 -4.13 -5.97
N SER A 51 3.99 -4.50 -7.18
CA SER A 51 5.15 -5.39 -7.33
C SER A 51 6.49 -4.71 -7.01
N GLY A 52 6.52 -3.38 -7.10
CA GLY A 52 7.72 -2.57 -6.82
C GLY A 52 7.88 -2.14 -5.37
N ASP A 53 6.86 -2.31 -4.52
CA ASP A 53 6.87 -1.85 -3.12
C ASP A 53 6.53 -3.00 -2.16
N ALA A 54 7.49 -3.36 -1.30
CA ALA A 54 7.36 -4.48 -0.37
C ALA A 54 6.31 -4.27 0.73
N ARG A 55 5.82 -3.04 0.94
CA ARG A 55 4.76 -2.73 1.91
C ARG A 55 3.37 -3.08 1.37
N LEU A 56 3.22 -3.34 0.07
CA LEU A 56 1.93 -3.57 -0.58
C LEU A 56 1.81 -5.00 -1.07
N ARG A 57 0.57 -5.50 -1.11
CA ARG A 57 0.26 -6.80 -1.69
C ARG A 57 -1.14 -6.86 -2.29
N TRP A 58 -1.32 -7.78 -3.21
CA TRP A 58 -2.64 -8.15 -3.71
C TRP A 58 -3.36 -9.09 -2.74
N ILE A 59 -4.64 -8.80 -2.51
CA ILE A 59 -5.60 -9.62 -1.75
C ILE A 59 -6.83 -9.79 -2.64
N GLY A 60 -6.81 -10.82 -3.50
CA GLY A 60 -7.79 -10.97 -4.57
C GLY A 60 -7.69 -9.82 -5.57
N SER A 61 -8.76 -9.03 -5.74
CA SER A 61 -8.79 -7.82 -6.57
C SER A 61 -8.58 -6.51 -5.78
N ALA A 62 -8.28 -6.61 -4.48
CA ALA A 62 -7.95 -5.48 -3.61
C ALA A 62 -6.45 -5.42 -3.32
N ILE A 63 -6.00 -4.25 -2.89
CA ILE A 63 -4.63 -3.97 -2.46
C ILE A 63 -4.66 -3.77 -0.94
N GLY A 64 -3.85 -4.53 -0.24
CA GLY A 64 -3.64 -4.39 1.20
C GLY A 64 -2.19 -4.06 1.51
N LEU A 65 -1.94 -3.70 2.77
CA LEU A 65 -0.59 -3.67 3.29
C LEU A 65 -0.08 -5.10 3.45
N GLU A 66 1.19 -5.31 3.14
CA GLU A 66 1.90 -6.46 3.64
C GLU A 66 1.92 -6.34 5.16
N ARG A 67 1.39 -7.36 5.83
CA ARG A 67 1.45 -7.43 7.29
C ARG A 67 2.60 -8.35 7.62
N PRO A 68 3.60 -7.92 8.40
CA PRO A 68 4.53 -8.88 8.96
C PRO A 68 3.74 -9.92 9.75
N GLU A 69 4.26 -11.14 9.80
CA GLU A 69 3.87 -12.08 10.86
C GLU A 69 4.02 -11.30 12.18
N SER A 70 2.99 -11.34 13.02
CA SER A 70 2.79 -10.46 14.19
C SER A 70 4.06 -9.89 14.79
N ASP A 71 4.06 -8.58 15.08
CA ASP A 71 5.20 -7.90 15.69
C ASP A 71 5.81 -8.75 16.83
N PRO A 72 7.13 -8.99 16.80
CA PRO A 72 7.77 -9.80 17.83
C PRO A 72 7.58 -9.14 19.18
N LEU A 73 7.64 -9.95 20.25
CA LEU A 73 7.67 -9.39 21.59
C LEU A 73 8.87 -8.45 21.73
N LEU A 74 8.77 -7.46 22.61
CA LEU A 74 9.83 -6.46 22.78
C LEU A 74 11.16 -7.15 23.18
N GLU A 75 11.09 -8.21 23.97
CA GLU A 75 12.23 -9.03 24.37
C GLU A 75 12.83 -9.90 23.25
N GLU A 76 12.10 -10.10 22.14
CA GLU A 76 12.52 -10.89 20.98
C GLU A 76 13.06 -10.01 19.84
N ALA A 77 12.83 -8.70 19.89
CA ALA A 77 13.24 -7.77 18.84
C ALA A 77 14.77 -7.57 18.82
N GLU A 78 15.40 -7.79 17.66
CA GLU A 78 16.83 -7.51 17.45
C GLU A 78 17.14 -6.00 17.52
N PHE A 79 16.20 -5.18 17.02
CA PHE A 79 16.29 -3.73 17.04
C PHE A 79 14.97 -3.11 17.48
N VAL A 80 15.06 -2.09 18.32
CA VAL A 80 13.93 -1.25 18.73
C VAL A 80 14.30 0.19 18.41
N VAL A 81 13.52 0.81 17.52
CA VAL A 81 13.64 2.23 17.19
C VAL A 81 12.52 2.95 17.94
N PHE A 82 12.89 3.91 18.79
CA PHE A 82 11.93 4.77 19.48
C PHE A 82 12.27 6.24 19.21
N ASP A 83 11.24 7.06 19.13
CA ASP A 83 11.36 8.50 19.00
C ASP A 83 10.75 9.16 20.24
N LEU A 84 11.41 10.18 20.77
CA LEU A 84 10.97 10.89 21.98
C LEU A 84 10.77 12.36 21.64
N GLU A 85 9.51 12.77 21.65
CA GLU A 85 9.10 14.17 21.50
C GLU A 85 8.84 14.77 22.90
N THR A 86 9.36 15.98 23.16
CA THR A 86 9.22 16.70 24.45
C THR A 86 8.41 17.98 24.33
#